data_AF-A0A8S9G2N1-F1
#
_entry.id   AF-A0A8S9G2N1-F1
#
_cell.length_a   1.000
_cell.length_b   1.000
_cell.length_c   1.000
_cell.angle_alpha   90.00
_cell.angle_beta   90.00
_cell.angle_gamma   90.00
#
_symmetry.space_group_name_H-M   'P 1'
#
loop_
_entity.id
_entity.type
_entity.pdbx_description
1 polymer ?
#
loop_
_entity_poly.entity_id
_entity_poly.type
_entity_poly.pdbx_seq_one_letter_code
_entity_poly.pdbx_strand_id
1 'polypeptide(L)'
;MPDWSISELDLPQVSDDSVDQVGGSSVPDDSASKRIRSGDVSEALTEVLREKTQLLRASTQKVKETYRVKSLQLMLSRVAQQVRRGVTAPPKKAKTNGSDHRLGFWVKWLLLNRFIGSFLTPRIALLRKTRIVLLTSEALQTCWDMEANNEFAATLEKHTQDIPHSDELYEIKKVVRELKLVLKMAHDRERANAAQLAAAEKLGNQAALLEARLRVVSNERKSALEQVSFLEAKVESSTNKFSDDLRRATYDAKKALADNYLDVLVSLKEKWEKKKAATDCEARLKEVMGNIDLLKEIMNNNLLASDELSRLRTKEVELGPELDVMAVSDFSVGKLDLPQISEDLPEDFFAKVPSVVDDVTKCSVGQFEDGEFDIEE
;
A
#
# COMPACT_ATOMS: atom_id res chain seq x y z
N MET A 1 -52.40 -37.45 60.51
CA MET A 1 -51.84 -36.82 59.31
C MET A 1 -51.56 -37.92 58.32
N PRO A 2 -52.01 -37.82 57.05
CA PRO A 2 -51.59 -38.78 56.05
C PRO A 2 -50.16 -38.43 55.59
N ASP A 3 -49.27 -39.42 55.63
CA ASP A 3 -47.94 -39.34 55.02
C ASP A 3 -48.09 -39.09 53.53
N TRP A 4 -47.75 -37.88 53.09
CA TRP A 4 -47.54 -37.60 51.67
C TRP A 4 -46.10 -37.96 51.36
N SER A 5 -45.85 -39.23 51.06
CA SER A 5 -44.60 -39.69 50.49
C SER A 5 -44.42 -39.04 49.12
N ILE A 6 -43.51 -38.06 49.05
CA ILE A 6 -42.99 -37.50 47.80
C ILE A 6 -42.13 -38.59 47.17
N SER A 7 -42.74 -39.51 46.44
CA SER A 7 -42.04 -40.65 45.81
C SER A 7 -42.13 -40.67 44.28
N GLU A 8 -42.60 -39.59 43.64
CA GLU A 8 -42.85 -39.60 42.19
C GLU A 8 -42.61 -38.23 41.55
N LEU A 9 -41.44 -37.63 41.83
CA LEU A 9 -40.89 -36.57 40.99
C LEU A 9 -39.65 -37.14 40.32
N ASP A 10 -39.83 -37.63 39.10
CA ASP A 10 -38.73 -37.95 38.16
C ASP A 10 -38.01 -36.65 37.78
N LEU A 11 -37.15 -36.18 38.68
CA LEU A 11 -36.14 -35.19 38.35
C LEU A 11 -35.12 -35.88 37.44
N PRO A 12 -34.81 -35.35 36.24
CA PRO A 12 -33.74 -35.88 35.44
C PRO A 12 -32.45 -35.82 36.25
N GLN A 13 -31.91 -37.00 36.58
CA GLN A 13 -30.61 -37.11 37.20
C GLN A 13 -29.58 -36.54 36.22
N VAL A 14 -29.09 -35.34 36.54
CA VAL A 14 -27.87 -34.81 35.94
C VAL A 14 -26.74 -35.71 36.47
N SER A 15 -26.32 -36.66 35.65
CA SER A 15 -25.18 -37.52 35.92
C SER A 15 -23.90 -36.70 35.81
N ASP A 16 -23.25 -36.42 36.93
CA ASP A 16 -21.93 -35.77 37.01
C ASP A 16 -20.76 -36.70 36.61
N ASP A 17 -21.04 -37.87 36.04
CA ASP A 17 -20.03 -38.83 35.56
C ASP A 17 -19.92 -38.79 34.03
N SER A 18 -19.02 -37.95 33.52
CA SER A 18 -18.27 -38.27 32.29
C SER A 18 -16.93 -37.53 32.27
N VAL A 19 -16.02 -37.99 33.12
CA VAL A 19 -14.59 -37.90 32.83
C VAL A 19 -14.28 -38.92 31.73
N ASP A 20 -14.70 -38.60 30.50
CA ASP A 20 -14.22 -39.35 29.35
C ASP A 20 -12.84 -38.83 28.96
N GLN A 21 -11.87 -39.67 29.31
CA GLN A 21 -10.58 -39.76 28.66
C GLN A 21 -10.79 -39.64 27.15
N VAL A 22 -10.34 -38.54 26.56
CA VAL A 22 -10.13 -38.46 25.12
C VAL A 22 -9.01 -39.43 24.78
N GLY A 23 -9.44 -40.65 24.46
CA GLY A 23 -8.67 -41.68 23.83
C GLY A 23 -8.12 -41.15 22.50
N GLY A 24 -6.84 -41.44 22.27
CA GLY A 24 -6.15 -41.14 21.03
C GLY A 24 -6.90 -41.74 19.85
N SER A 25 -7.53 -40.87 19.08
CA SER A 25 -7.99 -41.19 17.73
C SER A 25 -6.79 -41.10 16.80
N SER A 26 -6.14 -42.25 16.58
CA SER A 26 -5.20 -42.46 15.48
C SER A 26 -5.99 -42.48 14.17
N VAL A 27 -6.24 -41.31 13.61
CA VAL A 27 -6.70 -41.12 12.23
C VAL A 27 -5.49 -41.25 11.30
N PRO A 28 -5.57 -42.03 10.21
CA PRO A 28 -4.49 -42.08 9.23
C PRO A 28 -4.45 -40.75 8.45
N ASP A 29 -3.35 -40.02 8.65
CA ASP A 29 -2.97 -38.84 7.88
C ASP A 29 -2.71 -39.26 6.42
N ASP A 30 -3.72 -39.09 5.57
CA ASP A 30 -3.57 -39.16 4.12
C ASP A 30 -4.27 -37.97 3.45
N SER A 31 -3.85 -36.79 3.85
CA SER A 31 -4.23 -35.53 3.21
C SER A 31 -3.03 -34.60 3.25
N ALA A 32 -2.22 -34.66 2.19
CA ALA A 32 -1.12 -33.76 1.88
C ALA A 32 -1.60 -32.31 1.64
N SER A 33 -2.22 -31.69 2.65
CA SER A 33 -2.45 -30.27 2.69
C SER A 33 -1.23 -29.67 3.38
N LYS A 34 -0.30 -29.16 2.56
CA LYS A 34 0.81 -28.29 2.98
C LYS A 34 0.21 -27.10 3.74
N ARG A 35 -0.04 -27.27 5.04
CA ARG A 35 -0.25 -26.16 5.96
C ARG A 35 1.07 -25.43 6.05
N ILE A 36 1.21 -24.37 5.27
CA ILE A 36 2.25 -23.38 5.42
C ILE A 36 2.12 -22.89 6.86
N ARG A 37 3.11 -23.20 7.70
CA ARG A 37 3.15 -22.73 9.08
C ARG A 37 3.16 -21.21 8.99
N SER A 38 2.29 -20.54 9.76
CA SER A 38 2.24 -19.07 9.86
C SER A 38 3.63 -18.44 10.11
N GLY A 39 4.54 -19.20 10.73
CA GLY A 39 5.97 -18.83 10.88
C GLY A 39 6.70 -18.57 9.55
N ASP A 40 6.48 -19.38 8.52
CA ASP A 40 7.21 -19.30 7.24
C ASP A 40 6.88 -18.01 6.46
N VAL A 41 5.65 -17.51 6.61
CA VAL A 41 5.22 -16.24 5.98
C VAL A 41 5.82 -15.05 6.69
N SER A 42 5.94 -15.11 8.02
CA SER A 42 6.54 -14.03 8.80
C SER A 42 8.05 -13.89 8.54
N GLU A 43 8.75 -15.02 8.39
CA GLU A 43 10.18 -15.06 8.06
C GLU A 43 10.46 -14.60 6.62
N ALA A 44 9.61 -15.01 5.66
CA ALA A 44 9.70 -14.53 4.29
C ALA A 44 9.47 -13.00 4.18
N LEU A 45 8.55 -12.44 4.98
CA LEU A 45 8.28 -11.00 4.99
C LEU A 45 9.43 -10.18 5.59
N THR A 46 10.07 -10.66 6.66
CA THR A 46 11.26 -10.00 7.22
C THR A 46 12.47 -10.10 6.28
N GLU A 47 12.65 -11.23 5.59
CA GLU A 47 13.68 -11.41 4.55
C GLU A 47 13.50 -10.39 3.42
N VAL A 48 12.28 -10.25 2.90
CA VAL A 48 11.93 -9.29 1.82
C VAL A 48 12.13 -7.84 2.26
N LEU A 49 11.78 -7.50 3.51
CA LEU A 49 12.02 -6.15 4.05
C LEU A 49 13.52 -5.86 4.21
N ARG A 50 14.31 -6.86 4.59
CA ARG A 50 15.77 -6.76 4.68
C ARG A 50 16.40 -6.54 3.31
N GLU A 51 16.01 -7.30 2.29
CA GLU A 51 16.49 -7.12 0.91
C GLU A 51 16.09 -5.77 0.33
N LYS A 52 14.84 -5.33 0.54
CA LYS A 52 14.37 -4.02 0.07
C LYS A 52 15.16 -2.87 0.70
N THR A 53 15.55 -3.01 1.96
CA THR A 53 16.42 -2.05 2.65
C THR A 53 17.84 -2.04 2.10
N GLN A 54 18.38 -3.20 1.70
CA GLN A 54 19.68 -3.29 1.03
C GLN A 54 19.65 -2.67 -0.38
N LEU A 55 18.57 -2.89 -1.14
CA LEU A 55 18.36 -2.28 -2.46
C LEU A 55 18.26 -0.75 -2.40
N LEU A 56 17.58 -0.21 -1.40
CA LEU A 56 17.51 1.25 -1.18
C LEU A 56 18.90 1.84 -0.88
N ARG A 57 19.73 1.15 -0.09
CA ARG A 57 21.12 1.56 0.16
C ARG A 57 21.97 1.51 -1.11
N ALA A 58 21.86 0.45 -1.92
CA ALA A 58 22.58 0.32 -3.19
C ALA A 58 22.14 1.38 -4.24
N SER A 59 20.84 1.70 -4.28
CA SER A 59 20.29 2.74 -5.16
C SER A 59 20.80 4.13 -4.79
N THR A 60 20.84 4.45 -3.49
CA THR A 60 21.34 5.74 -2.99
C THR A 60 22.83 5.92 -3.30
N GLN A 61 23.61 4.83 -3.34
CA GLN A 61 25.02 4.85 -3.76
C GLN A 61 25.16 5.20 -5.26
N LYS A 62 24.34 4.59 -6.14
CA LYS A 62 24.30 4.89 -7.57
C LYS A 62 23.86 6.33 -7.89
N VAL A 63 22.97 6.90 -7.08
CA VAL A 63 22.57 8.31 -7.23
C VAL A 63 23.72 9.27 -6.86
N LYS A 64 24.52 8.95 -5.85
CA LYS A 64 25.71 9.74 -5.50
C LYS A 64 26.81 9.66 -6.59
N GLU A 65 26.99 8.51 -7.22
CA GLU A 65 27.95 8.36 -8.33
C GLU A 65 27.51 9.09 -9.60
N THR A 66 26.21 9.05 -9.95
CA THR A 66 25.68 9.78 -11.10
C THR A 66 25.75 11.30 -10.93
N TYR A 67 25.61 11.82 -9.71
CA TYR A 67 25.86 13.24 -9.42
C TYR A 67 27.34 13.63 -9.57
N ARG A 68 28.28 12.76 -9.16
CA ARG A 68 29.72 13.00 -9.37
C ARG A 68 30.09 13.03 -10.85
N VAL A 69 29.55 12.12 -11.66
CA VAL A 69 29.80 12.07 -13.11
C VAL A 69 29.22 13.29 -13.83
N LYS A 70 27.98 13.71 -13.51
CA LYS A 70 27.38 14.93 -14.10
C LYS A 70 28.15 16.20 -13.71
N SER A 71 28.66 16.28 -12.49
CA SER A 71 29.50 17.41 -12.04
C SER A 71 30.83 17.49 -12.81
N LEU A 72 31.50 16.34 -13.05
CA LEU A 72 32.72 16.27 -13.85
C LEU A 72 32.49 16.64 -15.32
N GLN A 73 31.36 16.21 -15.89
CA GLN A 73 30.99 16.54 -17.27
C GLN A 73 30.69 18.04 -17.46
N LEU A 74 30.11 18.68 -16.45
CA LEU A 74 29.85 20.12 -16.45
C LEU A 74 31.16 20.93 -16.30
N MET A 75 32.11 20.43 -15.51
CA MET A 75 33.46 21.01 -15.42
C MET A 75 34.23 20.90 -16.74
N LEU A 76 34.22 19.73 -17.39
CA LEU A 76 34.85 19.53 -18.70
C LEU A 76 34.22 20.42 -19.79
N SER A 77 32.91 20.62 -19.73
CA SER A 77 32.20 21.49 -20.69
C SER A 77 32.57 22.97 -20.51
N ARG A 78 32.76 23.43 -19.26
CA ARG A 78 33.30 24.78 -18.97
C ARG A 78 34.72 24.94 -19.48
N VAL A 79 35.59 23.95 -19.25
CA VAL A 79 36.98 23.98 -19.75
C VAL A 79 37.02 24.04 -21.28
N ALA A 80 36.18 23.25 -21.96
CA ALA A 80 36.08 23.28 -23.43
C ALA A 80 35.55 24.61 -23.98
N GLN A 81 34.69 25.31 -23.22
CA GLN A 81 34.15 26.61 -23.62
C GLN A 81 35.15 27.76 -23.41
N GLN A 82 36.04 27.65 -22.42
CA GLN A 82 37.14 28.58 -22.20
C GLN A 82 38.15 28.54 -23.36
N VAL A 83 38.43 27.36 -23.92
CA VAL A 83 39.38 27.17 -25.04
C VAL A 83 38.86 27.78 -26.35
N ARG A 84 37.54 27.90 -26.55
CA ARG A 84 36.96 28.50 -27.78
C ARG A 84 36.96 30.03 -27.80
N ARG A 85 37.19 30.72 -26.68
CA ARG A 85 37.16 32.19 -26.63
C ARG A 85 38.51 32.87 -26.93
N GLY A 86 39.55 32.11 -27.24
CA GLY A 86 40.92 32.61 -27.42
C GLY A 86 41.48 32.55 -28.84
N VAL A 87 40.67 32.40 -29.90
CA VAL A 87 41.19 32.35 -31.28
C VAL A 87 40.75 33.60 -32.04
N THR A 88 41.72 34.50 -32.19
CA THR A 88 41.66 35.76 -32.94
C THR A 88 41.38 35.52 -34.42
N ALA A 89 40.50 36.35 -34.99
CA ALA A 89 40.15 36.33 -36.41
C ALA A 89 41.26 36.95 -37.29
N PRO A 90 41.55 36.40 -38.50
CA PRO A 90 42.47 37.01 -39.45
C PRO A 90 41.75 37.95 -40.45
N PRO A 91 42.48 38.88 -41.10
CA PRO A 91 41.91 40.00 -41.84
C PRO A 91 41.51 39.62 -43.28
N LYS A 92 40.41 40.22 -43.75
CA LYS A 92 39.92 40.11 -45.13
C LYS A 92 40.91 40.77 -46.10
N LYS A 93 41.46 40.00 -47.05
CA LYS A 93 42.19 40.50 -48.22
C LYS A 93 41.34 40.46 -49.48
N ALA A 94 41.52 41.51 -50.28
CA ALA A 94 40.88 41.82 -51.54
C ALA A 94 41.10 40.72 -52.60
N LYS A 95 40.09 40.54 -53.46
CA LYS A 95 40.10 39.62 -54.59
C LYS A 95 40.05 40.42 -55.89
N THR A 96 41.16 40.44 -56.61
CA THR A 96 41.26 40.88 -58.00
C THR A 96 41.14 39.65 -58.90
N ASN A 97 40.19 39.69 -59.83
CA ASN A 97 40.09 38.72 -60.92
C ASN A 97 40.32 39.49 -62.24
N GLY A 98 41.28 39.02 -63.03
CA GLY A 98 41.45 39.36 -64.43
C GLY A 98 41.68 38.09 -65.25
N SER A 99 41.65 38.26 -66.59
CA SER A 99 41.89 37.28 -67.67
C SER A 99 40.64 36.44 -68.04
N ASP A 100 40.17 36.32 -69.30
CA ASP A 100 40.77 36.71 -70.58
C ASP A 100 39.80 36.58 -71.80
N HIS A 101 40.29 37.12 -72.92
CA HIS A 101 40.01 36.84 -74.34
C HIS A 101 38.88 37.56 -75.07
N ARG A 102 39.26 38.41 -76.05
CA ARG A 102 39.24 38.03 -77.48
C ARG A 102 39.90 39.07 -78.41
N LEU A 103 40.53 38.52 -79.45
CA LEU A 103 41.15 39.17 -80.62
C LEU A 103 40.20 40.10 -81.40
N GLY A 104 40.78 41.13 -82.05
CA GLY A 104 40.10 41.90 -83.10
C GLY A 104 40.94 43.03 -83.72
N PHE A 105 41.81 42.67 -84.66
CA PHE A 105 42.13 43.36 -85.92
C PHE A 105 42.25 44.90 -86.02
N TRP A 106 43.44 45.32 -86.47
CA TRP A 106 43.71 46.19 -87.64
C TRP A 106 42.80 47.42 -87.87
N VAL A 107 43.39 48.62 -87.83
CA VAL A 107 43.41 49.61 -88.93
C VAL A 107 44.06 50.92 -88.43
N LYS A 108 44.92 51.52 -89.27
CA LYS A 108 45.38 52.92 -89.26
C LYS A 108 46.39 53.38 -88.18
N TRP A 109 47.68 53.15 -88.45
CA TRP A 109 48.67 54.23 -88.30
C TRP A 109 49.73 54.14 -89.40
N LEU A 110 49.29 54.43 -90.62
CA LEU A 110 50.13 54.76 -91.75
C LEU A 110 49.89 56.25 -91.99
N LEU A 111 50.87 57.10 -91.65
CA LEU A 111 51.11 58.47 -92.17
C LEU A 111 52.09 59.20 -91.23
N LEU A 112 53.37 58.90 -91.33
CA LEU A 112 54.40 59.95 -91.39
C LEU A 112 55.73 59.34 -91.81
N ASN A 113 55.92 59.28 -93.11
CA ASN A 113 57.25 59.13 -93.69
C ASN A 113 57.31 60.12 -94.86
N ARG A 114 58.41 60.88 -94.95
CA ARG A 114 59.01 61.51 -96.16
C ARG A 114 59.39 62.99 -95.99
N PHE A 115 60.69 63.26 -95.83
CA PHE A 115 61.53 64.12 -96.70
C PHE A 115 62.99 64.07 -96.20
N ILE A 116 63.93 63.38 -96.88
CA ILE A 116 64.90 63.92 -97.87
C ILE A 116 65.65 65.15 -97.31
N GLY A 117 66.98 65.22 -97.20
CA GLY A 117 68.05 64.34 -97.66
C GLY A 117 69.44 64.93 -97.31
N SER A 118 70.47 64.29 -97.86
CA SER A 118 71.85 64.78 -98.08
C SER A 118 72.63 65.33 -96.87
N PHE A 119 73.57 64.55 -96.33
CA PHE A 119 74.91 65.05 -95.97
C PHE A 119 75.91 63.88 -95.92
N LEU A 120 76.82 63.88 -96.88
CA LEU A 120 77.98 63.01 -97.01
C LEU A 120 78.97 63.29 -95.86
N THR A 121 79.50 62.21 -95.26
CA THR A 121 80.83 62.08 -94.61
C THR A 121 81.23 63.09 -93.52
N PRO A 122 81.44 62.61 -92.26
CA PRO A 122 82.61 61.79 -91.93
C PRO A 122 82.20 60.57 -91.08
N ARG A 123 81.66 59.54 -91.74
CA ARG A 123 80.89 58.46 -91.12
C ARG A 123 81.66 57.13 -90.95
N ILE A 124 83.00 57.14 -90.87
CA ILE A 124 83.79 55.88 -90.81
C ILE A 124 84.69 55.77 -89.56
N ALA A 125 85.04 56.87 -88.88
CA ALA A 125 85.87 56.83 -87.67
C ALA A 125 85.07 56.72 -86.35
N LEU A 126 83.88 57.33 -86.26
CA LEU A 126 83.04 57.27 -85.04
C LEU A 126 82.27 55.95 -84.91
N LEU A 127 82.03 55.25 -86.03
CA LEU A 127 81.32 53.97 -86.12
C LEU A 127 82.12 52.76 -85.60
N ARG A 128 83.42 52.90 -85.30
CA ARG A 128 84.19 51.85 -84.61
C ARG A 128 84.15 51.98 -83.08
N LYS A 129 84.07 53.18 -82.52
CA LYS A 129 83.95 53.40 -81.05
C LYS A 129 82.53 53.14 -80.53
N THR A 130 81.50 53.57 -81.26
CA THR A 130 80.11 53.23 -80.90
C THR A 130 79.83 51.74 -81.04
N ARG A 131 80.47 51.04 -82.00
CA ARG A 131 80.32 49.59 -82.15
C ARG A 131 80.96 48.79 -81.03
N ILE A 132 82.08 49.23 -80.46
CA ILE A 132 82.69 48.57 -79.29
C ILE A 132 81.83 48.78 -78.04
N VAL A 133 81.29 49.99 -77.81
CA VAL A 133 80.42 50.28 -76.66
C VAL A 133 79.05 49.57 -76.77
N LEU A 134 78.48 49.48 -77.97
CA LEU A 134 77.27 48.68 -78.22
C LEU A 134 77.53 47.19 -78.01
N LEU A 135 78.66 46.65 -78.50
CA LEU A 135 79.01 45.24 -78.29
C LEU A 135 79.22 44.91 -76.81
N THR A 136 79.79 45.82 -76.00
CA THR A 136 79.92 45.61 -74.55
C THR A 136 78.61 45.79 -73.78
N SER A 137 77.72 46.67 -74.25
CA SER A 137 76.38 46.86 -73.67
C SER A 137 75.46 45.69 -73.98
N GLU A 138 75.52 45.14 -75.19
CA GLU A 138 74.80 43.92 -75.60
C GLU A 138 75.35 42.70 -74.85
N ALA A 139 76.67 42.61 -74.65
CA ALA A 139 77.28 41.54 -73.84
C ALA A 139 76.90 41.61 -72.35
N LEU A 140 76.78 42.81 -71.76
CA LEU A 140 76.32 42.96 -70.37
C LEU A 140 74.82 42.70 -70.22
N GLN A 141 73.99 43.14 -71.18
CA GLN A 141 72.56 42.87 -71.18
C GLN A 141 72.29 41.36 -71.31
N THR A 142 73.00 40.68 -72.22
CA THR A 142 72.90 39.22 -72.36
C THR A 142 73.39 38.47 -71.13
N CYS A 143 74.37 39.01 -70.39
CA CYS A 143 74.83 38.44 -69.14
C CYS A 143 73.79 38.59 -68.01
N TRP A 144 73.15 39.76 -67.88
CA TRP A 144 72.05 39.97 -66.94
C TRP A 144 70.81 39.14 -67.28
N ASP A 145 70.49 39.02 -68.56
CA ASP A 145 69.39 38.16 -69.02
C ASP A 145 69.70 36.68 -68.74
N MET A 146 70.97 36.26 -68.87
CA MET A 146 71.40 34.92 -68.46
C MET A 146 71.31 34.70 -66.95
N GLU A 147 71.73 35.68 -66.13
CA GLU A 147 71.68 35.58 -64.67
C GLU A 147 70.23 35.51 -64.15
N ALA A 148 69.34 36.37 -64.66
CA ALA A 148 67.92 36.33 -64.33
C ALA A 148 67.24 35.03 -64.79
N ASN A 149 67.62 34.52 -65.97
CA ASN A 149 67.14 33.22 -66.44
C ASN A 149 67.66 32.06 -65.58
N ASN A 150 68.88 32.17 -65.06
CA ASN A 150 69.47 31.13 -64.21
C ASN A 150 68.84 31.14 -62.81
N GLU A 151 68.53 32.31 -62.25
CA GLU A 151 67.79 32.44 -60.98
C GLU A 151 66.35 31.92 -61.12
N PHE A 152 65.69 32.22 -62.24
CA PHE A 152 64.39 31.65 -62.56
C PHE A 152 64.46 30.13 -62.72
N ALA A 153 65.48 29.60 -63.42
CA ALA A 153 65.70 28.17 -63.58
C ALA A 153 65.95 27.46 -62.24
N ALA A 154 66.78 28.04 -61.35
CA ALA A 154 67.03 27.48 -60.02
C ALA A 154 65.78 27.49 -59.13
N THR A 155 64.96 28.54 -59.22
CA THR A 155 63.69 28.63 -58.49
C THR A 155 62.68 27.60 -59.00
N LEU A 156 62.64 27.39 -60.32
CA LEU A 156 61.77 26.43 -60.97
C LEU A 156 62.22 24.98 -60.67
N GLU A 157 63.54 24.73 -60.67
CA GLU A 157 64.13 23.44 -60.28
C GLU A 157 63.82 23.09 -58.83
N LYS A 158 64.00 24.03 -57.90
CA LYS A 158 63.61 23.86 -56.50
C LYS A 158 62.11 23.57 -56.36
N HIS A 159 61.27 24.32 -57.08
CA HIS A 159 59.83 24.06 -57.08
C HIS A 159 59.48 22.68 -57.66
N THR A 160 60.20 22.18 -58.66
CA THR A 160 59.98 20.84 -59.21
C THR A 160 60.48 19.73 -58.28
N GLN A 161 61.50 19.97 -57.46
CA GLN A 161 61.93 19.06 -56.40
C GLN A 161 60.94 19.02 -55.22
N ASP A 162 60.28 20.14 -54.94
CA ASP A 162 59.23 20.22 -53.91
C ASP A 162 57.87 19.64 -54.37
N ILE A 163 57.74 19.16 -55.62
CA ILE A 163 56.54 18.45 -56.09
C ILE A 163 56.57 17.05 -55.48
N PRO A 164 55.53 16.67 -54.70
CA PRO A 164 55.45 15.34 -54.12
C PRO A 164 55.65 14.26 -55.18
N HIS A 165 56.55 13.32 -54.92
CA HIS A 165 56.74 12.17 -55.80
C HIS A 165 55.43 11.37 -55.89
N SER A 166 55.22 10.64 -56.99
CA SER A 166 53.96 9.92 -57.27
C SER A 166 53.51 8.98 -56.15
N ASP A 167 54.46 8.45 -55.38
CA ASP A 167 54.22 7.51 -54.28
C ASP A 167 53.60 8.22 -53.06
N GLU A 168 54.07 9.43 -52.74
CA GLU A 168 53.47 10.26 -51.69
C GLU A 168 52.04 10.66 -52.06
N LEU A 169 51.79 10.99 -53.34
CA LEU A 169 50.45 11.30 -53.82
C LEU A 169 49.52 10.09 -53.75
N TYR A 170 50.02 8.87 -53.97
CA TYR A 170 49.25 7.64 -53.80
C TYR A 170 48.87 7.40 -52.33
N GLU A 171 49.81 7.56 -51.40
CA GLU A 171 49.53 7.43 -49.97
C GLU A 171 48.57 8.51 -49.47
N ILE A 172 48.71 9.76 -49.91
CA ILE A 172 47.74 10.82 -49.60
C ILE A 172 46.36 10.45 -50.12
N LYS A 173 46.26 9.97 -51.36
CA LYS A 173 44.98 9.54 -51.95
C LYS A 173 44.36 8.38 -51.19
N LYS A 174 45.18 7.45 -50.68
CA LYS A 174 44.75 6.33 -49.84
C LYS A 174 44.21 6.84 -48.49
N VAL A 175 44.96 7.68 -47.78
CA VAL A 175 44.51 8.29 -46.51
C VAL A 175 43.23 9.10 -46.70
N VAL A 176 43.11 9.86 -47.80
CA VAL A 176 41.88 10.60 -48.11
C VAL A 176 40.67 9.68 -48.29
N ARG A 177 40.84 8.50 -48.91
CA ARG A 177 39.77 7.51 -49.05
C ARG A 177 39.38 6.91 -47.69
N GLU A 178 40.36 6.56 -46.87
CA GLU A 178 40.14 6.03 -45.51
C GLU A 178 39.43 7.05 -44.62
N LEU A 179 39.93 8.29 -44.58
CA LEU A 179 39.29 9.39 -43.84
C LEU A 179 37.86 9.65 -44.31
N LYS A 180 37.61 9.58 -45.62
CA LYS A 180 36.25 9.72 -46.18
C LYS A 180 35.32 8.61 -45.70
N LEU A 181 35.81 7.38 -45.56
CA LEU A 181 35.03 6.25 -45.05
C LEU A 181 34.78 6.40 -43.55
N VAL A 182 35.82 6.73 -42.77
CA VAL A 182 35.71 7.01 -41.33
C VAL A 182 34.72 8.13 -41.05
N LEU A 183 34.73 9.20 -41.85
CA LEU A 183 33.79 10.32 -41.73
C LEU A 183 32.33 9.89 -41.97
N LYS A 184 32.08 9.05 -42.99
CA LYS A 184 30.74 8.50 -43.24
C LYS A 184 30.26 7.65 -42.06
N MET A 185 31.10 6.75 -41.57
CA MET A 185 30.77 5.91 -40.41
C MET A 185 30.53 6.74 -39.14
N ALA A 186 31.31 7.80 -38.93
CA ALA A 186 31.13 8.71 -37.79
C ALA A 186 29.78 9.43 -37.87
N HIS A 187 29.41 9.93 -39.05
CA HIS A 187 28.13 10.59 -39.28
C HIS A 187 26.94 9.62 -39.10
N ASP A 188 27.04 8.38 -39.59
CA ASP A 188 26.00 7.35 -39.37
C ASP A 188 25.85 7.02 -37.89
N ARG A 189 26.95 6.91 -37.15
CA ARG A 189 26.95 6.72 -35.69
C ARG A 189 26.33 7.91 -34.96
N GLU A 190 26.63 9.14 -35.37
CA GLU A 190 26.03 10.35 -34.79
C GLU A 190 24.51 10.38 -34.99
N ARG A 191 24.03 10.01 -36.19
CA ARG A 191 22.58 9.84 -36.44
C ARG A 191 21.95 8.76 -35.57
N ALA A 192 22.61 7.61 -35.41
CA ALA A 192 22.13 6.53 -34.55
C ALA A 192 22.06 6.97 -33.06
N ASN A 193 23.09 7.67 -32.58
CA ASN A 193 23.14 8.19 -31.22
C ASN A 193 22.05 9.25 -30.97
N ALA A 194 21.79 10.12 -31.94
CA ALA A 194 20.70 11.11 -31.85
C ALA A 194 19.33 10.42 -31.73
N ALA A 195 19.10 9.35 -32.50
CA ALA A 195 17.87 8.55 -32.39
C ALA A 195 17.75 7.84 -31.03
N GLN A 196 18.85 7.29 -30.50
CA GLN A 196 18.89 6.69 -29.17
C GLN A 196 18.60 7.70 -28.05
N LEU A 197 19.16 8.91 -28.14
CA LEU A 197 18.90 9.99 -27.18
C LEU A 197 17.42 10.40 -27.19
N ALA A 198 16.81 10.54 -28.37
CA ALA A 198 15.38 10.84 -28.47
C ALA A 198 14.49 9.72 -27.90
N ALA A 199 14.88 8.45 -28.06
CA ALA A 199 14.19 7.32 -27.44
C ALA A 199 14.35 7.32 -25.91
N ALA A 200 15.56 7.61 -25.41
CA ALA A 200 15.84 7.72 -23.99
C ALA A 200 15.05 8.86 -23.33
N GLU A 201 14.90 10.00 -24.01
CA GLU A 201 14.09 11.12 -23.53
C GLU A 201 12.60 10.74 -23.40
N LYS A 202 12.04 10.04 -24.40
CA LYS A 202 10.66 9.53 -24.34
C LYS A 202 10.46 8.58 -23.16
N LEU A 203 11.40 7.67 -22.93
CA LEU A 203 11.37 6.75 -21.79
C LEU A 203 11.47 7.51 -20.45
N GLY A 204 12.32 8.54 -20.38
CA GLY A 204 12.44 9.41 -19.20
C GLY A 204 11.10 10.11 -18.87
N ASN A 205 10.41 10.62 -19.88
CA ASN A 205 9.09 11.24 -19.71
C ASN A 205 8.03 10.23 -19.26
N GLN A 206 8.05 9.00 -19.81
CA GLN A 206 7.16 7.92 -19.38
C GLN A 206 7.43 7.50 -17.93
N ALA A 207 8.70 7.40 -17.53
CA ALA A 207 9.09 7.10 -16.15
C ALA A 207 8.58 8.18 -15.18
N ALA A 208 8.75 9.46 -15.52
CA ALA A 208 8.25 10.57 -14.71
C ALA A 208 6.71 10.55 -14.58
N LEU A 209 5.99 10.21 -15.65
CA LEU A 209 4.53 10.05 -15.62
C LEU A 209 4.09 8.89 -14.73
N LEU A 210 4.76 7.74 -14.81
CA LEU A 210 4.47 6.58 -13.97
C LEU A 210 4.76 6.86 -12.49
N GLU A 211 5.85 7.55 -12.17
CA GLU A 211 6.15 7.99 -10.80
C GLU A 211 5.08 8.93 -10.24
N ALA A 212 4.57 9.85 -11.06
CA ALA A 212 3.46 10.72 -10.65
C ALA A 212 2.19 9.91 -10.35
N ARG A 213 1.81 8.96 -11.21
CA ARG A 213 0.64 8.09 -11.00
C ARG A 213 0.79 7.22 -9.76
N LEU A 214 1.97 6.66 -9.52
CA LEU A 214 2.24 5.85 -8.32
C LEU A 214 2.09 6.65 -7.02
N ARG A 215 2.51 7.92 -7.00
CA ARG A 215 2.30 8.79 -5.84
C ARG A 215 0.81 9.02 -5.56
N VAL A 216 0.00 9.28 -6.59
CA VAL A 216 -1.45 9.44 -6.46
C VAL A 216 -2.09 8.18 -5.87
N VAL A 217 -1.83 7.02 -6.50
CA VAL A 217 -2.37 5.73 -6.03
C VAL A 217 -1.91 5.40 -4.61
N SER A 218 -0.66 5.73 -4.25
CA SER A 218 -0.17 5.54 -2.88
C SER A 218 -0.91 6.38 -1.85
N ASN A 219 -1.27 7.62 -2.20
CA ASN A 219 -2.03 8.51 -1.31
C ASN A 219 -3.49 8.05 -1.19
N GLU A 220 -4.10 7.64 -2.29
CA GLU A 220 -5.45 7.05 -2.29
C GLU A 220 -5.49 5.78 -1.43
N ARG A 221 -4.51 4.89 -1.58
CA ARG A 221 -4.38 3.69 -0.74
C ARG A 221 -4.24 4.06 0.74
N LYS A 222 -3.47 5.10 1.06
CA LYS A 222 -3.32 5.56 2.44
C LYS A 222 -4.65 6.08 3.00
N SER A 223 -5.37 6.90 2.25
CA SER A 223 -6.69 7.40 2.65
C SER A 223 -7.73 6.29 2.79
N ALA A 224 -7.72 5.31 1.89
CA ALA A 224 -8.60 4.14 1.97
C ALA A 224 -8.31 3.30 3.23
N LEU A 225 -7.05 3.11 3.59
CA LEU A 225 -6.68 2.41 4.84
C LEU A 225 -7.19 3.15 6.07
N GLU A 226 -7.10 4.48 6.10
CA GLU A 226 -7.65 5.30 7.21
C GLU A 226 -9.18 5.15 7.32
N GLN A 227 -9.90 5.08 6.19
CA GLN A 227 -11.35 4.82 6.19
C GLN A 227 -11.68 3.40 6.68
N VAL A 228 -10.90 2.39 6.28
CA VAL A 228 -11.07 1.01 6.75
C VAL A 228 -10.88 0.96 8.26
N SER A 229 -9.82 1.55 8.81
CA SER A 229 -9.60 1.58 10.26
C SER A 229 -10.72 2.30 11.02
N PHE A 230 -11.27 3.38 10.47
CA PHE A 230 -12.44 4.06 11.06
C PHE A 230 -13.68 3.16 11.08
N LEU A 231 -13.95 2.45 9.98
CA LEU A 231 -15.10 1.55 9.88
C LEU A 231 -14.94 0.31 10.77
N GLU A 232 -13.73 -0.25 10.86
CA GLU A 232 -13.40 -1.36 11.77
C GLU A 232 -13.71 -0.98 13.22
N ALA A 233 -13.25 0.20 13.67
CA ALA A 233 -13.56 0.70 15.02
C ALA A 233 -15.08 0.89 15.26
N LYS A 234 -15.82 1.28 14.21
CA LYS A 234 -17.28 1.41 14.28
C LYS A 234 -17.98 0.05 14.38
N VAL A 235 -17.53 -0.95 13.61
CA VAL A 235 -18.04 -2.32 13.71
C VAL A 235 -17.78 -2.90 15.08
N GLU A 236 -16.56 -2.74 15.60
CA GLU A 236 -16.17 -3.24 16.92
C GLU A 236 -17.02 -2.62 18.03
N SER A 237 -17.14 -1.29 18.06
CA SER A 237 -17.98 -0.60 19.04
C SER A 237 -19.46 -0.97 18.92
N SER A 238 -19.98 -1.16 17.71
CA SER A 238 -21.38 -1.60 17.50
C SER A 238 -21.62 -3.04 17.98
N THR A 239 -20.63 -3.92 17.80
CA THR A 239 -20.68 -5.32 18.25
C THR A 239 -20.66 -5.40 19.77
N ASN A 240 -19.79 -4.62 20.41
CA ASN A 240 -19.74 -4.51 21.87
C ASN A 240 -21.06 -3.99 22.45
N LYS A 241 -21.63 -2.93 21.86
CA LYS A 241 -22.95 -2.42 22.28
C LYS A 241 -24.05 -3.48 22.13
N PHE A 242 -24.09 -4.19 20.99
CA PHE A 242 -25.08 -5.24 20.77
C PHE A 242 -24.95 -6.38 21.80
N SER A 243 -23.73 -6.81 22.11
CA SER A 243 -23.45 -7.80 23.16
C SER A 243 -23.96 -7.33 24.53
N ASP A 244 -23.69 -6.08 24.90
CA ASP A 244 -24.16 -5.51 26.17
C ASP A 244 -25.69 -5.43 26.25
N ASP A 245 -26.34 -4.98 25.17
CA ASP A 245 -27.79 -4.90 25.09
C ASP A 245 -28.43 -6.31 25.17
N LEU A 246 -27.83 -7.31 24.53
CA LEU A 246 -28.26 -8.71 24.63
C LEU A 246 -28.12 -9.26 26.06
N ARG A 247 -26.99 -9.00 26.73
CA ARG A 247 -26.78 -9.40 28.14
C ARG A 247 -27.81 -8.75 29.05
N ARG A 248 -28.10 -7.45 28.87
CA ARG A 248 -29.10 -6.73 29.64
C ARG A 248 -30.50 -7.30 29.42
N ALA A 249 -30.90 -7.50 28.16
CA ALA A 249 -32.21 -8.09 27.84
C ALA A 249 -32.39 -9.49 28.43
N THR A 250 -31.33 -10.32 28.39
CA THR A 250 -31.35 -11.66 29.01
C THR A 250 -31.53 -11.58 30.52
N TYR A 251 -30.84 -10.65 31.19
CA TYR A 251 -30.98 -10.44 32.62
C TYR A 251 -32.39 -9.96 32.99
N ASP A 252 -32.92 -8.98 32.25
CA ASP A 252 -34.25 -8.43 32.48
C ASP A 252 -35.35 -9.49 32.28
N ALA A 253 -35.22 -10.35 31.27
CA ALA A 253 -36.13 -11.47 31.04
C ALA A 253 -36.09 -12.51 32.17
N LYS A 254 -34.88 -12.88 32.64
CA LYS A 254 -34.71 -13.80 33.79
C LYS A 254 -35.30 -13.21 35.07
N LYS A 255 -35.10 -11.90 35.29
CA LYS A 255 -35.67 -11.20 36.43
C LYS A 255 -37.20 -11.21 36.39
N ALA A 256 -37.80 -10.87 35.24
CA ALA A 256 -39.25 -10.91 35.07
C ALA A 256 -39.82 -12.32 35.30
N LEU A 257 -39.12 -13.36 34.83
CA LEU A 257 -39.51 -14.75 35.09
C LEU A 257 -39.47 -15.09 36.58
N ALA A 258 -38.41 -14.69 37.30
CA ALA A 258 -38.29 -14.90 38.73
C ALA A 258 -39.37 -14.15 39.54
N ASP A 259 -39.68 -12.91 39.15
CA ASP A 259 -40.74 -12.10 39.76
C ASP A 259 -42.11 -12.79 39.56
N ASN A 260 -42.40 -13.33 38.37
CA ASN A 260 -43.63 -14.09 38.11
C ASN A 260 -43.72 -15.37 38.96
N TYR A 261 -42.63 -16.13 39.12
CA TYR A 261 -42.61 -17.30 40.01
C TYR A 261 -42.82 -16.92 41.47
N LEU A 262 -42.25 -15.78 41.90
CA LEU A 262 -42.43 -15.28 43.26
C LEU A 262 -43.91 -14.98 43.53
N ASP A 263 -44.61 -14.34 42.60
CA ASP A 263 -46.04 -14.05 42.71
C ASP A 263 -46.89 -15.33 42.83
N VAL A 264 -46.57 -16.37 42.04
CA VAL A 264 -47.23 -17.68 42.13
C VAL A 264 -47.01 -18.32 43.50
N LEU A 265 -45.78 -18.28 44.02
CA LEU A 265 -45.45 -18.83 45.34
C LEU A 265 -46.16 -18.08 46.47
N VAL A 266 -46.28 -16.76 46.38
CA VAL A 266 -47.03 -15.94 47.34
C VAL A 266 -48.51 -16.32 47.31
N SER A 267 -49.12 -16.43 46.12
CA SER A 267 -50.52 -16.86 45.97
C SER A 267 -50.77 -18.27 46.53
N LEU A 268 -49.85 -19.20 46.27
CA LEU A 268 -49.93 -20.56 46.78
C LEU A 268 -49.88 -20.60 48.31
N LYS A 269 -48.97 -19.81 48.92
CA LYS A 269 -48.87 -19.68 50.37
C LYS A 269 -50.16 -19.16 50.99
N GLU A 270 -50.76 -18.12 50.41
CA GLU A 270 -52.03 -17.57 50.90
C GLU A 270 -53.17 -18.58 50.81
N LYS A 271 -53.27 -19.33 49.71
CA LYS A 271 -54.25 -20.41 49.56
C LYS A 271 -54.03 -21.53 50.59
N TRP A 272 -52.78 -21.89 50.86
CA TRP A 272 -52.44 -22.90 51.86
C TRP A 272 -52.89 -22.49 53.27
N GLU A 273 -52.64 -21.25 53.67
CA GLU A 273 -53.10 -20.75 54.98
C GLU A 273 -54.64 -20.72 55.08
N LYS A 274 -55.34 -20.31 54.02
CA LYS A 274 -56.82 -20.38 53.97
C LYS A 274 -57.33 -21.81 54.11
N LYS A 275 -56.67 -22.77 53.44
CA LYS A 275 -57.05 -24.20 53.53
C LYS A 275 -56.86 -24.73 54.94
N LYS A 276 -55.78 -24.33 55.62
CA LYS A 276 -55.53 -24.70 57.02
C LYS A 276 -56.64 -24.21 57.95
N ALA A 277 -57.07 -22.95 57.78
CA ALA A 277 -58.20 -22.39 58.52
C ALA A 277 -59.52 -23.12 58.21
N ALA A 278 -59.78 -23.43 56.94
CA ALA A 278 -60.95 -24.20 56.53
C ALA A 278 -60.99 -25.60 57.17
N THR A 279 -59.85 -26.30 57.20
CA THR A 279 -59.76 -27.63 57.83
C THR A 279 -59.96 -27.58 59.34
N ASP A 280 -59.53 -26.50 60.00
CA ASP A 280 -59.79 -26.29 61.44
C ASP A 280 -61.29 -26.05 61.70
N CYS A 281 -61.93 -25.20 60.90
CA CYS A 281 -63.38 -24.95 61.00
C CYS A 281 -64.20 -26.21 60.69
N GLU A 282 -63.80 -27.00 59.68
CA GLU A 282 -64.45 -28.28 59.35
C GLU A 282 -64.34 -29.28 60.51
N ALA A 283 -63.18 -29.36 61.16
CA ALA A 283 -62.98 -30.21 62.33
C ALA A 283 -63.88 -29.79 63.50
N ARG A 284 -63.95 -28.48 63.79
CA ARG A 284 -64.85 -27.91 64.82
C ARG A 284 -66.33 -28.17 64.50
N LEU A 285 -66.74 -28.03 63.24
CA LEU A 285 -68.11 -28.32 62.81
C LEU A 285 -68.46 -29.80 63.00
N LYS A 286 -67.57 -30.71 62.59
CA LYS A 286 -67.74 -32.16 62.78
C LYS A 286 -67.85 -32.52 64.27
N GLU A 287 -67.07 -31.89 65.14
CA GLU A 287 -67.17 -32.06 66.60
C GLU A 287 -68.54 -31.60 67.13
N VAL A 288 -69.00 -30.40 66.74
CA VAL A 288 -70.32 -29.87 67.15
C VAL A 288 -71.45 -30.79 66.69
N MET A 289 -71.40 -31.29 65.46
CA MET A 289 -72.39 -32.24 64.94
C MET A 289 -72.40 -33.55 65.74
N GLY A 290 -71.23 -34.13 66.02
CA GLY A 290 -71.11 -35.33 66.86
C GLY A 290 -71.66 -35.12 68.28
N ASN A 291 -71.38 -33.97 68.90
CA ASN A 291 -71.90 -33.60 70.21
C ASN A 291 -73.43 -33.42 70.20
N ILE A 292 -73.99 -32.84 69.13
CA ILE A 292 -75.44 -32.71 68.95
C ILE A 292 -76.09 -34.10 68.87
N ASP A 293 -75.52 -35.01 68.08
CA ASP A 293 -76.07 -36.36 67.93
C ASP A 293 -75.99 -37.18 69.22
N LEU A 294 -74.89 -37.06 69.97
CA LEU A 294 -74.76 -37.66 71.31
C LEU A 294 -75.78 -37.08 72.30
N LEU A 295 -75.99 -35.76 72.31
CA LEU A 295 -77.00 -35.13 73.18
C LEU A 295 -78.41 -35.60 72.83
N LYS A 296 -78.75 -35.74 71.54
CA LYS A 296 -80.04 -36.32 71.12
C LYS A 296 -80.23 -37.73 71.67
N GLU A 297 -79.18 -38.56 71.64
CA GLU A 297 -79.21 -39.91 72.20
C GLU A 297 -79.43 -39.90 73.72
N ILE A 298 -78.72 -39.04 74.46
CA ILE A 298 -78.88 -38.89 75.90
C ILE A 298 -80.30 -38.42 76.27
N MET A 299 -80.85 -37.45 75.54
CA MET A 299 -82.20 -36.93 75.77
C MET A 299 -83.29 -38.00 75.56
N ASN A 300 -83.08 -38.94 74.64
CA ASN A 300 -83.98 -40.08 74.46
C ASN A 300 -84.05 -41.00 75.70
N ASN A 301 -83.05 -40.94 76.58
CA ASN A 301 -82.97 -41.71 77.84
C ASN A 301 -83.48 -40.93 79.08
N ASN A 302 -84.34 -39.92 78.89
CA ASN A 302 -84.99 -39.11 79.94
C ASN A 302 -84.10 -38.10 80.70
N LEU A 303 -82.96 -37.67 80.14
CA LEU A 303 -82.18 -36.55 80.70
C LEU A 303 -82.63 -35.19 80.15
N LEU A 304 -82.63 -34.14 80.98
CA LEU A 304 -82.95 -32.76 80.56
C LEU A 304 -81.67 -32.02 80.13
N ALA A 305 -81.44 -31.88 78.82
CA ALA A 305 -80.29 -31.17 78.23
C ALA A 305 -80.65 -30.25 77.05
N SER A 306 -81.92 -29.84 76.94
CA SER A 306 -82.45 -29.08 75.80
C SER A 306 -81.77 -27.72 75.59
N ASP A 307 -81.33 -27.06 76.65
CA ASP A 307 -80.67 -25.74 76.57
C ASP A 307 -79.31 -25.85 75.89
N GLU A 308 -78.51 -26.86 76.26
CA GLU A 308 -77.20 -27.11 75.66
C GLU A 308 -77.34 -27.55 74.20
N LEU A 309 -78.36 -28.37 73.88
CA LEU A 309 -78.65 -28.74 72.50
C LEU A 309 -79.00 -27.52 71.65
N SER A 310 -79.80 -26.59 72.19
CA SER A 310 -80.14 -25.34 71.50
C SER A 310 -78.90 -24.47 71.29
N ARG A 311 -78.03 -24.36 72.29
CA ARG A 311 -76.75 -23.64 72.20
C ARG A 311 -75.82 -24.23 71.14
N LEU A 312 -75.71 -25.55 71.04
CA LEU A 312 -74.90 -26.22 70.02
C LEU A 312 -75.50 -26.07 68.61
N ARG A 313 -76.83 -26.10 68.47
CA ARG A 313 -77.49 -25.80 67.20
C ARG A 313 -77.20 -24.39 66.71
N THR A 314 -77.14 -23.40 67.60
CA THR A 314 -76.72 -22.04 67.21
C THR A 314 -75.28 -22.04 66.69
N LYS A 315 -74.34 -22.73 67.35
CA LYS A 315 -72.95 -22.85 66.89
C LYS A 315 -72.81 -23.57 65.55
N GLU A 316 -73.60 -24.62 65.30
CA GLU A 316 -73.65 -25.31 64.01
C GLU A 316 -74.04 -24.33 62.89
N VAL A 317 -75.08 -23.51 63.14
CA VAL A 317 -75.54 -22.49 62.19
C VAL A 317 -74.51 -21.37 61.98
N GLU A 318 -73.72 -21.01 63.01
CA GLU A 318 -72.64 -20.03 62.89
C GLU A 318 -71.42 -20.57 62.12
N LEU A 319 -71.05 -21.83 62.33
CA LEU A 319 -69.87 -22.46 61.71
C LEU A 319 -70.05 -22.81 60.23
N GLY A 320 -71.29 -23.05 59.78
CA GLY A 320 -71.58 -23.35 58.37
C GLY A 320 -71.12 -22.25 57.40
N PRO A 321 -71.59 -20.99 57.57
CA PRO A 321 -71.15 -19.86 56.75
C PRO A 321 -69.65 -19.55 56.87
N GLU A 322 -69.06 -19.76 58.06
CA GLU A 322 -67.61 -19.60 58.27
C GLU A 322 -66.82 -20.58 57.38
N LEU A 323 -67.26 -21.84 57.29
CA LEU A 323 -66.66 -22.84 56.41
C LEU A 323 -66.78 -22.47 54.93
N ASP A 324 -67.95 -22.01 54.48
CA ASP A 324 -68.19 -21.60 53.08
C ASP A 324 -67.31 -20.41 52.68
N VAL A 325 -67.11 -19.43 53.57
CA VAL A 325 -66.21 -18.28 53.32
C VAL A 325 -64.75 -18.73 53.22
N MET A 326 -64.35 -19.75 53.98
CA MET A 326 -62.98 -20.29 53.95
C MET A 326 -62.77 -21.36 52.87
N ALA A 327 -63.84 -21.78 52.16
CA ALA A 327 -63.76 -22.81 51.14
C ALA A 327 -62.83 -22.37 50.00
N VAL A 328 -61.65 -22.98 49.95
CA VAL A 328 -60.67 -22.74 48.87
C VAL A 328 -61.07 -23.59 47.67
N SER A 329 -61.26 -22.94 46.50
CA SER A 329 -61.47 -23.60 45.21
C SER A 329 -60.32 -24.57 44.89
N ASP A 330 -60.63 -25.71 44.25
CA ASP A 330 -59.74 -26.85 44.02
C ASP A 330 -58.26 -26.48 43.78
N PHE A 331 -57.36 -27.08 44.58
CA PHE A 331 -55.89 -26.99 44.50
C PHE A 331 -55.29 -27.65 43.24
N SER A 332 -56.03 -27.71 42.14
CA SER A 332 -55.51 -28.31 40.92
C SER A 332 -54.38 -27.44 40.37
N VAL A 333 -53.19 -28.03 40.25
CA VAL A 333 -51.99 -27.40 39.70
C VAL A 333 -52.25 -26.81 38.31
N GLY A 334 -53.17 -27.42 37.53
CA GLY A 334 -53.55 -26.93 36.21
C GLY A 334 -54.36 -25.63 36.18
N LYS A 335 -54.81 -25.10 37.32
CA LYS A 335 -55.47 -23.78 37.43
C LYS A 335 -54.53 -22.69 37.96
N LEU A 336 -53.27 -23.01 38.26
CA LEU A 336 -52.28 -21.99 38.57
C LEU A 336 -51.84 -21.33 37.27
N ASP A 337 -51.84 -19.99 37.25
CA ASP A 337 -51.32 -19.17 36.16
C ASP A 337 -49.79 -19.27 36.14
N LEU A 338 -49.27 -20.46 35.82
CA LEU A 338 -47.85 -20.68 35.68
C LEU A 338 -47.36 -19.86 34.48
N PRO A 339 -46.24 -19.14 34.63
CA PRO A 339 -45.64 -18.47 33.48
C PRO A 339 -45.36 -19.52 32.42
N GLN A 340 -45.96 -19.35 31.23
CA GLN A 340 -45.66 -20.18 30.08
C GLN A 340 -44.22 -19.91 29.67
N ILE A 341 -43.31 -20.75 30.14
CA ILE A 341 -41.99 -20.93 29.56
C ILE A 341 -42.22 -21.58 28.19
N SER A 342 -42.44 -20.75 27.19
CA SER A 342 -42.43 -21.16 25.79
C SER A 342 -41.08 -21.83 25.51
N GLU A 343 -41.11 -23.13 25.23
CA GLU A 343 -39.95 -23.93 24.80
C GLU A 343 -39.32 -23.46 23.48
N ASP A 344 -39.87 -22.42 22.82
CA ASP A 344 -39.27 -21.78 21.64
C ASP A 344 -37.93 -21.07 21.92
N LEU A 345 -37.33 -21.24 23.11
CA LEU A 345 -35.92 -20.90 23.29
C LEU A 345 -35.10 -21.88 22.45
N PRO A 346 -34.35 -21.43 21.43
CA PRO A 346 -33.59 -22.33 20.59
C PRO A 346 -32.57 -23.09 21.44
N GLU A 347 -32.65 -24.43 21.45
CA GLU A 347 -31.67 -25.34 22.08
C GLU A 347 -30.21 -24.95 21.75
N ASP A 348 -30.01 -24.35 20.58
CA ASP A 348 -28.73 -23.83 20.08
C ASP A 348 -28.12 -22.69 20.93
N PHE A 349 -28.89 -22.02 21.80
CA PHE A 349 -28.39 -20.94 22.67
C PHE A 349 -27.43 -21.47 23.76
N PHE A 350 -27.58 -22.73 24.16
CA PHE A 350 -26.69 -23.38 25.13
C PHE A 350 -25.61 -24.23 24.46
N ALA A 351 -25.86 -24.75 23.24
CA ALA A 351 -24.92 -25.61 22.51
C ALA A 351 -23.77 -24.84 21.84
N LYS A 352 -23.83 -23.51 21.76
CA LYS A 352 -22.84 -22.71 21.02
C LYS A 352 -22.33 -21.52 21.82
N VAL A 353 -21.72 -21.79 22.97
CA VAL A 353 -20.58 -20.96 23.37
C VAL A 353 -19.51 -21.26 22.32
N PRO A 354 -19.15 -20.35 21.39
CA PRO A 354 -17.94 -20.55 20.62
C PRO A 354 -16.83 -20.64 21.66
N SER A 355 -16.32 -21.84 21.90
CA SER A 355 -15.08 -22.00 22.65
C SER A 355 -14.08 -21.15 21.89
N VAL A 356 -13.76 -19.99 22.48
CA VAL A 356 -12.65 -19.13 22.08
C VAL A 356 -11.42 -19.98 22.35
N VAL A 357 -11.16 -20.90 21.42
CA VAL A 357 -9.90 -21.62 21.33
C VAL A 357 -8.95 -20.62 20.74
N ASP A 358 -8.10 -20.11 21.62
CA ASP A 358 -6.81 -19.50 21.34
C ASP A 358 -6.82 -18.22 20.51
N ASP A 359 -7.18 -17.11 21.17
CA ASP A 359 -6.40 -15.89 21.00
C ASP A 359 -5.77 -15.49 22.36
N VAL A 360 -4.83 -16.33 22.78
CA VAL A 360 -3.85 -16.02 23.83
C VAL A 360 -2.89 -14.96 23.29
N THR A 361 -3.39 -13.74 23.16
CA THR A 361 -2.53 -12.54 23.06
C THR A 361 -2.34 -11.99 24.46
N LYS A 362 -1.37 -12.57 25.16
CA LYS A 362 -0.47 -11.91 26.12
C LYS A 362 -1.05 -10.67 26.83
N CYS A 363 -1.93 -10.87 27.81
CA CYS A 363 -1.95 -9.97 28.96
C CYS A 363 -0.68 -10.23 29.77
N SER A 364 0.33 -9.40 29.55
CA SER A 364 1.53 -9.33 30.38
C SER A 364 1.12 -9.18 31.84
N VAL A 365 1.34 -10.25 32.60
CA VAL A 365 1.40 -10.30 34.06
C VAL A 365 2.26 -9.13 34.52
N GLY A 366 1.59 -8.06 34.96
CA GLY A 366 2.20 -6.99 35.73
C GLY A 366 2.64 -7.59 37.04
N GLN A 367 3.95 -7.75 37.16
CA GLN A 367 4.66 -8.09 38.37
C GLN A 367 4.33 -7.01 39.41
N PHE A 368 3.45 -7.32 40.37
CA PHE A 368 3.28 -6.47 41.54
C PHE A 368 4.55 -6.65 42.38
N GLU A 369 5.34 -5.59 42.48
CA GLU A 369 6.41 -5.51 43.48
C GLU A 369 5.75 -5.51 44.87
N ASP A 370 6.20 -6.43 45.72
CA ASP A 370 5.85 -6.52 47.12
C ASP A 370 6.22 -5.21 47.81
N GLY A 371 5.21 -4.36 48.04
CA GLY A 371 5.30 -3.23 48.94
C GLY A 371 5.27 -3.74 50.37
N GLU A 372 6.45 -3.82 50.96
CA GLU A 372 6.71 -3.98 52.39
C GLU A 372 5.95 -2.90 53.18
N PHE A 373 4.90 -3.30 53.91
CA PHE A 373 4.22 -2.44 54.88
C PHE A 373 4.89 -2.64 56.24
N ASP A 374 5.77 -1.71 56.60
CA ASP A 374 6.22 -1.52 57.98
C ASP A 374 5.02 -1.09 58.84
N ILE A 375 4.65 -1.95 59.78
CA ILE A 375 3.74 -1.62 60.88
C ILE A 375 4.65 -1.13 62.00
N GLU A 376 4.75 0.20 62.16
CA GLU A 376 5.35 0.81 63.34
C GLU A 376 4.27 0.99 64.42
N GLU A 377 4.62 0.57 65.63
CA GLU A 377 3.80 0.51 66.86
C GLU A 377 3.60 1.87 67.52
#